data_AF-A0A3S5DN43-F1
#
_entry.id   AF-A0A3S5DN43-F1
#
_cell.length_a   1.000
_cell.length_b   1.000
_cell.length_c   1.000
_cell.angle_alpha   90.00
_cell.angle_beta   90.00
_cell.angle_gamma   90.00
#
_symmetry.space_group_name_H-M   'P 1'
#
loop_
_entity.id
_entity.type
_entity.pdbx_description
1 polymer ?
#
loop_
_entity_poly.entity_id
_entity_poly.type
_entity_poly.pdbx_seq_one_letter_code
_entity_poly.pdbx_strand_id
1 'polypeptide(L)'
;MVIHKWSKSIVEHENIAVELCRSFTQEMRTDYDHVFFSGALDAFYSCQYGRLEYRTLDFKKIICQSDYQGCAVMNYCSIDTPYTRITEHKYFSPWERHEASICYQEYSRECEAGDIPYYPVRRADKMDLLNKYLSRAKKRKKILLSLVVLALIVISIWTSR
;
A
#
# COMPACT_ATOMS: atom_id res chain seq x y z
N MET A 1 5.74 -2.35 -15.83
CA MET A 1 5.09 -1.32 -16.68
C MET A 1 3.58 -1.54 -16.87
N VAL A 2 3.08 -2.78 -16.83
CA VAL A 2 1.65 -3.12 -17.06
C VAL A 2 0.69 -2.52 -16.03
N ILE A 3 0.99 -2.64 -14.73
CA ILE A 3 0.09 -2.17 -13.65
C ILE A 3 -0.17 -0.66 -13.77
N HIS A 4 0.86 0.15 -13.98
CA HIS A 4 0.71 1.60 -14.14
C HIS A 4 -0.21 1.96 -15.32
N LYS A 5 -0.05 1.29 -16.47
CA LYS A 5 -0.91 1.52 -17.64
C LYS A 5 -2.36 1.14 -17.35
N TRP A 6 -2.58 0.01 -16.67
CA TRP A 6 -3.92 -0.42 -16.29
C TRP A 6 -4.58 0.55 -15.31
N SER A 7 -3.87 0.96 -14.25
CA SER A 7 -4.35 1.98 -13.32
C SER A 7 -4.65 3.30 -14.01
N LYS A 8 -3.81 3.73 -14.96
CA LYS A 8 -4.06 4.94 -15.77
C LYS A 8 -5.36 4.82 -16.57
N SER A 9 -5.56 3.69 -17.24
CA SER A 9 -6.78 3.44 -18.02
C SER A 9 -8.05 3.45 -17.17
N ILE A 10 -7.98 3.00 -15.91
CA ILE A 10 -9.13 3.03 -14.99
C ILE A 10 -9.54 4.47 -14.64
N VAL A 11 -8.57 5.36 -14.48
CA VAL A 11 -8.81 6.74 -14.04
C VAL A 11 -8.96 7.73 -15.20
N GLU A 12 -8.75 7.29 -16.44
CA GLU A 12 -8.95 8.10 -17.66
C GLU A 12 -10.45 8.19 -18.00
N HIS A 13 -11.16 9.05 -17.29
CA HIS A 13 -12.57 9.35 -17.52
C HIS A 13 -12.86 10.84 -17.26
N GLU A 14 -13.74 11.46 -18.04
CA GLU A 14 -14.07 12.89 -17.94
C GLU A 14 -14.56 13.33 -16.55
N ASN A 15 -15.26 12.42 -15.86
CA ASN A 15 -15.76 12.63 -14.49
C ASN A 15 -14.75 12.29 -13.38
N ILE A 16 -13.49 11.97 -13.71
CA ILE A 16 -12.46 11.62 -12.72
C ILE A 16 -11.32 12.63 -12.79
N ALA A 17 -11.21 13.45 -11.74
CA ALA A 17 -10.04 14.30 -11.52
C ALA A 17 -9.00 13.56 -10.67
N VAL A 18 -7.74 13.53 -11.13
CA VAL A 18 -6.63 12.89 -10.41
C VAL A 18 -5.63 13.94 -9.97
N GLU A 19 -5.40 14.02 -8.67
CA GLU A 19 -4.38 14.88 -8.08
C GLU A 19 -3.34 14.03 -7.35
N LEU A 20 -2.07 14.22 -7.69
CA LEU A 20 -0.93 13.55 -7.07
C LEU A 20 -0.24 14.48 -6.08
N CYS A 21 0.56 13.92 -5.18
CA CYS A 21 1.30 14.70 -4.18
C CYS A 21 0.40 15.56 -3.26
N ARG A 22 -0.88 15.18 -3.10
CA ARG A 22 -1.85 15.86 -2.24
C ARG A 22 -2.24 14.99 -1.06
N SER A 23 -1.99 15.49 0.15
CA SER A 23 -2.46 14.86 1.38
C SER A 23 -3.94 15.17 1.62
N PHE A 24 -4.68 14.19 2.14
CA PHE A 24 -6.07 14.38 2.57
C PHE A 24 -6.11 14.85 4.03
N THR A 25 -6.91 15.88 4.32
CA THR A 25 -7.24 16.31 5.68
C THR A 25 -8.74 16.14 5.94
N GLN A 26 -9.15 16.04 7.21
CA GLN A 26 -10.56 15.79 7.53
C GLN A 26 -11.48 16.96 7.15
N GLU A 27 -10.95 18.18 7.06
CA GLU A 27 -11.67 19.39 6.72
C GLU A 27 -12.12 19.36 5.25
N MET A 28 -11.29 18.82 4.35
CA MET A 28 -11.60 18.69 2.91
C MET A 28 -12.85 17.87 2.63
N ARG A 29 -13.33 17.12 3.61
CA ARG A 29 -14.50 16.28 3.49
C ARG A 29 -15.79 17.06 3.24
N THR A 30 -15.87 18.30 3.71
CA THR A 30 -17.09 19.12 3.54
C THR A 30 -17.35 19.47 2.09
N ASP A 31 -16.34 19.32 1.23
CA ASP A 31 -16.40 19.66 -0.19
C ASP A 31 -17.02 18.52 -1.02
N TYR A 32 -17.31 17.37 -0.41
CA TYR A 32 -17.79 16.16 -1.10
C TYR A 32 -19.02 15.55 -0.42
N ASP A 33 -19.95 15.02 -1.21
CA ASP A 33 -21.14 14.32 -0.70
C ASP A 33 -20.79 13.03 0.06
N HIS A 34 -19.75 12.34 -0.41
CA HIS A 34 -19.25 11.10 0.18
C HIS A 34 -17.74 10.96 -0.05
N VAL A 35 -17.03 10.37 0.92
CA VAL A 35 -15.59 10.10 0.82
C VAL A 35 -15.32 8.60 0.88
N PHE A 36 -14.53 8.11 -0.06
CA PHE A 36 -13.90 6.80 -0.02
C PHE A 36 -12.45 6.97 0.42
N PHE A 37 -12.07 6.37 1.55
CA PHE A 37 -10.73 6.50 2.11
C PHE A 37 -10.07 5.13 2.20
N SER A 38 -8.92 4.96 1.52
CA SER A 38 -8.11 3.74 1.49
C SER A 38 -6.77 3.87 2.23
N GLY A 39 -6.54 5.00 2.92
CA GLY A 39 -5.37 5.18 3.77
C GLY A 39 -5.47 4.42 5.10
N ALA A 40 -4.42 4.51 5.92
CA ALA A 40 -4.38 3.83 7.21
C ALA A 40 -5.45 4.37 8.18
N LEU A 41 -6.19 3.47 8.82
CA LEU A 41 -7.35 3.79 9.66
C LEU A 41 -6.96 4.60 10.91
N ASP A 42 -5.83 4.27 11.53
CA ASP A 42 -5.27 5.01 12.65
C ASP A 42 -4.79 6.40 12.23
N ALA A 43 -4.12 6.51 11.08
CA ALA A 43 -3.69 7.80 10.52
C ALA A 43 -4.88 8.72 10.23
N PHE A 44 -6.00 8.17 9.74
CA PHE A 44 -7.25 8.93 9.56
C PHE A 44 -7.70 9.61 10.85
N TYR A 45 -7.48 8.96 12.00
CA TYR A 45 -7.82 9.49 13.33
C TYR A 45 -6.61 10.09 14.06
N SER A 46 -5.60 10.54 13.32
CA SER A 46 -4.38 11.16 13.87
C SER A 46 -3.70 10.31 14.96
N CYS A 47 -3.81 8.98 14.85
CA CYS A 47 -3.29 8.02 15.81
C CYS A 47 -3.73 8.25 17.27
N GLN A 48 -4.90 8.86 17.50
CA GLN A 48 -5.37 9.29 18.84
C GLN A 48 -5.47 8.15 19.89
N TYR A 49 -5.56 6.88 19.46
CA TYR A 49 -5.59 5.72 20.35
C TYR A 49 -4.26 4.95 20.38
N GLY A 50 -3.24 5.42 19.64
CA GLY A 50 -2.01 4.70 19.32
C GLY A 50 -1.95 4.26 17.85
N ARG A 51 -0.76 3.92 17.37
CA ARG A 51 -0.54 3.40 16.00
C ARG A 51 -0.95 1.93 15.93
N LEU A 52 -1.63 1.56 14.85
CA LEU A 52 -1.82 0.15 14.51
C LEU A 52 -0.48 -0.44 14.10
N GLU A 53 -0.26 -1.70 14.46
CA GLU A 53 1.00 -2.35 14.17
C GLU A 53 1.09 -2.78 12.71
N TYR A 54 2.21 -2.46 12.09
CA TYR A 54 2.56 -2.90 10.75
C TYR A 54 3.98 -3.47 10.74
N ARG A 55 4.23 -4.35 9.78
CA ARG A 55 5.58 -4.63 9.28
C ARG A 55 5.85 -3.73 8.10
N THR A 56 7.10 -3.28 8.01
CA THR A 56 7.63 -2.60 6.84
C THR A 56 8.66 -3.48 6.14
N LEU A 57 9.02 -3.09 4.92
CA LEU A 57 9.99 -3.76 4.07
C LEU A 57 11.05 -2.76 3.60
N ASP A 58 12.31 -3.10 3.79
CA ASP A 58 13.42 -2.41 3.14
C ASP A 58 13.86 -3.21 1.91
N PHE A 59 14.08 -2.51 0.80
CA PHE A 59 14.45 -3.11 -0.47
C PHE A 59 15.87 -2.71 -0.86
N LYS A 60 16.80 -3.66 -0.76
CA LYS A 60 18.17 -3.46 -1.23
C LYS A 60 18.26 -3.83 -2.71
N LYS A 61 18.45 -2.81 -3.55
CA LYS A 61 18.58 -2.97 -5.00
C LYS A 61 19.91 -3.63 -5.36
N ILE A 62 19.83 -4.61 -6.26
CA ILE A 62 20.97 -5.26 -6.91
C ILE A 62 20.80 -5.11 -8.42
N ILE A 63 21.88 -4.77 -9.12
CA ILE A 63 21.92 -4.72 -10.58
C ILE A 63 22.97 -5.73 -11.03
N CYS A 64 22.60 -6.62 -11.94
CA CYS A 64 23.52 -7.60 -12.52
C CYS A 64 23.39 -7.60 -14.05
N GLN A 65 24.47 -7.97 -14.74
CA GLN A 65 24.55 -7.98 -16.21
C GLN A 65 24.13 -9.33 -16.82
N SER A 66 23.51 -10.20 -16.01
CA SER A 66 23.11 -11.53 -16.43
C SER A 66 21.94 -12.02 -15.57
N ASP A 67 21.67 -13.32 -15.61
CA ASP A 67 20.68 -13.95 -14.76
C ASP A 67 21.14 -14.10 -13.32
N TYR A 68 20.35 -13.59 -12.38
CA TYR A 68 20.74 -13.62 -10.97
C TYR A 68 20.35 -14.93 -10.29
N GLN A 69 19.10 -15.37 -10.47
CA GLN A 69 18.57 -16.56 -9.78
C GLN A 69 17.70 -17.47 -10.65
N GLY A 70 17.35 -17.08 -11.88
CA GLY A 70 16.60 -17.96 -12.78
C GLY A 70 15.09 -18.04 -12.53
N CYS A 71 14.56 -17.25 -11.59
CA CYS A 71 13.13 -17.21 -11.29
C CYS A 71 12.71 -15.85 -10.72
N ALA A 72 11.40 -15.53 -10.79
CA ALA A 72 10.90 -14.24 -10.32
C ALA A 72 11.05 -14.02 -8.80
N VAL A 73 10.89 -15.07 -8.00
CA VAL A 73 10.92 -15.00 -6.54
C VAL A 73 11.61 -16.24 -5.98
N MET A 74 12.65 -16.02 -5.18
CA MET A 74 13.33 -17.06 -4.41
C MET A 74 13.20 -16.75 -2.92
N ASN A 75 12.57 -17.65 -2.17
CA ASN A 75 12.39 -17.49 -0.72
C ASN A 75 13.55 -18.11 0.05
N TYR A 76 14.00 -17.43 1.11
CA TYR A 76 15.04 -17.90 2.01
C TYR A 76 14.45 -18.09 3.41
N CYS A 77 14.17 -19.34 3.77
CA CYS A 77 13.44 -19.67 5.00
C CYS A 77 14.32 -19.81 6.25
N SER A 78 15.65 -19.78 6.09
CA SER A 78 16.57 -19.89 7.22
C SER A 78 16.64 -18.59 8.01
N ILE A 79 16.62 -18.68 9.33
CA ILE A 79 16.81 -17.55 10.25
C ILE A 79 18.21 -16.92 10.11
N ASP A 80 19.19 -17.68 9.65
CA ASP A 80 20.57 -17.20 9.42
C ASP A 80 20.66 -16.31 8.17
N THR A 81 19.62 -16.31 7.32
CA THR A 81 19.54 -15.42 6.16
C THR A 81 18.83 -14.13 6.56
N PRO A 82 19.47 -12.95 6.47
CA PRO A 82 18.91 -11.71 6.99
C PRO A 82 17.76 -11.12 6.14
N TYR A 83 17.55 -11.62 4.92
CA TYR A 83 16.47 -11.22 4.01
C TYR A 83 15.47 -12.37 3.80
N THR A 84 14.21 -12.04 3.54
CA THR A 84 13.13 -13.02 3.42
C THR A 84 13.09 -13.68 2.04
N ARG A 85 13.42 -12.91 1.00
CA ARG A 85 13.45 -13.35 -0.39
C ARG A 85 14.27 -12.42 -1.27
N ILE A 86 14.60 -12.92 -2.45
CA ILE A 86 15.10 -12.12 -3.57
C ILE A 86 14.09 -12.17 -4.70
N THR A 87 13.73 -10.99 -5.23
CA THR A 87 12.87 -10.87 -6.41
C THR A 87 13.70 -10.43 -7.61
N GLU A 88 13.59 -11.15 -8.73
CA GLU A 88 14.25 -10.81 -9.99
C GLU A 88 13.21 -10.32 -11.00
N HIS A 89 13.23 -9.01 -11.29
CA HIS A 89 12.05 -8.35 -11.87
C HIS A 89 11.75 -8.73 -13.31
N LYS A 90 12.77 -9.07 -14.11
CA LYS A 90 12.59 -9.43 -15.52
C LYS A 90 11.67 -10.66 -15.70
N TYR A 91 11.66 -11.58 -14.73
CA TYR A 91 10.82 -12.78 -14.79
C TYR A 91 9.33 -12.51 -14.52
N PHE A 92 8.93 -11.33 -14.04
CA PHE A 92 7.52 -10.93 -13.99
C PHE A 92 6.95 -10.52 -15.36
N SER A 93 7.81 -10.35 -16.37
CA SER A 93 7.42 -10.03 -17.74
C SER A 93 8.15 -10.95 -18.71
N PRO A 94 7.86 -12.27 -18.66
CA PRO A 94 8.58 -13.29 -19.43
C PRO A 94 8.45 -13.13 -20.96
N TRP A 95 7.52 -12.29 -21.42
CA TRP A 95 7.36 -11.89 -22.82
C TRP A 95 8.39 -10.83 -23.27
N GLU A 96 9.13 -10.21 -22.35
CA GLU A 96 10.22 -9.29 -22.64
C GLU A 96 11.58 -9.99 -22.51
N ARG A 97 12.60 -9.50 -23.22
CA ARG A 97 13.98 -9.98 -23.10
C ARG A 97 14.87 -8.84 -22.62
N HIS A 98 15.60 -9.10 -21.53
CA HIS A 98 16.52 -8.15 -20.90
C HIS A 98 17.82 -8.87 -20.59
N GLU A 99 18.96 -8.31 -21.02
CA GLU A 99 20.29 -8.86 -20.71
C GLU A 99 20.65 -8.62 -19.23
N ALA A 100 20.48 -7.38 -18.78
CA ALA A 100 20.66 -6.99 -17.39
C ALA A 100 19.42 -7.30 -16.55
N SER A 101 19.63 -7.51 -15.25
CA SER A 101 18.57 -7.75 -14.29
C SER A 101 18.63 -6.81 -13.10
N ILE A 102 17.44 -6.43 -12.62
CA ILE A 102 17.23 -5.69 -11.39
C ILE A 102 16.61 -6.65 -10.40
N CYS A 103 17.30 -6.85 -9.28
CA CYS A 103 16.83 -7.67 -8.18
C CYS A 103 16.67 -6.84 -6.90
N TYR A 104 15.81 -7.30 -6.00
CA TYR A 104 15.70 -6.75 -4.66
C TYR A 104 15.85 -7.83 -3.61
N GLN A 105 16.74 -7.60 -2.65
CA GLN A 105 16.73 -8.29 -1.36
C GLN A 105 15.72 -7.59 -0.45
N GLU A 106 14.74 -8.35 0.04
CA GLU A 106 13.67 -7.84 0.91
C GLU A 106 13.99 -8.12 2.38
N TYR A 107 14.02 -7.08 3.20
CA TYR A 107 14.24 -7.17 4.65
C TYR A 107 12.97 -6.76 5.37
N SER A 108 12.42 -7.66 6.18
CA SER A 108 11.23 -7.37 6.97
C SER A 108 11.60 -6.90 8.38
N ARG A 109 11.00 -5.81 8.84
CA ARG A 109 11.17 -5.28 10.20
C ARG A 109 9.88 -4.66 10.75
N GLU A 110 9.92 -4.27 12.01
CA GLU A 110 8.83 -3.50 12.63
C GLU A 110 8.71 -2.13 11.95
N CYS A 111 7.47 -1.67 11.75
CA CYS A 111 7.19 -0.38 11.16
C CYS A 111 7.26 0.71 12.23
N GLU A 112 8.14 1.70 12.03
CA GLU A 112 8.30 2.86 12.89
C GLU A 112 7.60 4.10 12.30
N ALA A 113 7.70 5.22 13.02
CA ALA A 113 7.16 6.48 12.52
C ALA A 113 7.99 6.97 11.32
N GLY A 114 7.33 7.16 10.18
CA GLY A 114 7.97 7.60 8.94
C GLY A 114 8.17 6.47 7.93
N ASP A 115 8.02 5.21 8.36
CA ASP A 115 8.05 4.06 7.46
C ASP A 115 6.75 3.91 6.67
N ILE A 116 6.85 3.22 5.53
CA ILE A 116 5.70 2.82 4.72
C ILE A 116 5.08 1.57 5.36
N PRO A 117 3.80 1.59 5.78
CA PRO A 117 3.14 0.40 6.31
C PRO A 117 2.83 -0.59 5.18
N TYR A 118 3.40 -1.81 5.24
CA TYR A 118 3.16 -2.87 4.25
C TYR A 118 2.15 -3.90 4.75
N TYR A 119 2.47 -4.62 5.82
CA TYR A 119 1.64 -5.72 6.31
C TYR A 119 1.06 -5.42 7.69
N PRO A 120 -0.28 -5.37 7.86
CA PRO A 120 -0.88 -5.17 9.17
C PRO A 120 -0.60 -6.39 10.06
N VAL A 121 -0.11 -6.14 11.27
CA VAL A 121 0.08 -7.19 12.27
C VAL A 121 -1.23 -7.38 13.03
N ARG A 122 -1.87 -8.54 12.85
CA ARG A 122 -3.10 -8.90 13.55
C ARG A 122 -2.79 -9.93 14.64
N ARG A 123 -2.44 -9.44 15.83
CA ARG A 123 -2.29 -10.30 17.01
C ARG A 123 -3.59 -10.31 17.81
N ALA A 124 -3.95 -11.48 18.33
CA ALA A 124 -5.18 -11.66 19.10
C ALA A 124 -5.23 -10.78 20.36
N ASP A 125 -4.08 -10.55 21.00
CA ASP A 125 -3.90 -9.73 22.20
C ASP A 125 -3.97 -8.21 21.93
N LYS A 126 -3.99 -7.77 20.67
CA LYS A 126 -4.03 -6.34 20.29
C LYS A 126 -5.26 -5.93 19.50
N MET A 127 -6.30 -6.77 19.49
CA MET A 127 -7.56 -6.47 18.81
C MET A 127 -8.32 -5.30 19.44
N ASP A 128 -8.06 -4.98 20.72
CA ASP A 128 -8.72 -3.87 21.42
C ASP A 128 -8.48 -2.52 20.76
N LEU A 129 -7.26 -2.26 20.29
CA LEU A 129 -6.92 -1.01 19.61
C LEU A 129 -7.66 -0.88 18.27
N LEU A 130 -7.64 -1.95 17.47
CA LEU A 130 -8.38 -2.00 16.22
C LEU A 130 -9.89 -1.82 16.47
N ASN A 131 -10.45 -2.47 17.48
CA ASN A 131 -11.86 -2.36 17.84
C ASN A 131 -12.26 -0.95 18.26
N LYS A 132 -11.39 -0.20 18.94
CA LYS A 132 -11.61 1.23 19.25
C LYS A 132 -11.75 2.05 17.96
N TYR A 133 -10.86 1.84 16.99
CA TYR A 133 -10.93 2.52 15.70
C TYR A 133 -12.17 2.10 14.88
N LEU A 134 -12.48 0.81 14.81
CA LEU A 134 -13.66 0.30 14.09
C LEU A 134 -14.97 0.82 14.69
N SER A 135 -15.07 0.85 16.02
CA SER A 135 -16.25 1.37 16.72
C SER A 135 -16.45 2.86 16.44
N ARG A 136 -15.37 3.62 16.28
CA ARG A 136 -15.42 5.03 15.88
C ARG A 136 -15.79 5.20 14.41
N ALA A 137 -15.24 4.35 13.53
CA ALA A 137 -15.53 4.33 12.11
C ALA A 137 -17.03 4.11 11.83
N LYS A 138 -17.64 3.12 12.50
CA LYS A 138 -19.07 2.79 12.36
C LYS A 138 -20.03 3.95 12.67
N LYS A 139 -19.62 4.92 13.50
CA LYS A 139 -20.45 6.07 13.87
C LYS A 139 -20.42 7.20 12.85
N ARG A 140 -19.56 7.13 11.82
CA ARG A 140 -19.44 8.19 10.82
C ARG A 140 -20.43 7.98 9.68
N LYS A 141 -21.26 8.98 9.40
CA LYS A 141 -22.10 9.08 8.20
C LYS A 141 -21.30 9.68 7.06
N LYS A 142 -21.59 9.37 5.79
CA LYS A 142 -20.97 9.96 4.56
C LYS A 142 -19.47 9.64 4.31
N ILE A 143 -18.95 8.56 4.87
CA ILE A 143 -17.56 8.11 4.62
C ILE A 143 -17.50 6.60 4.69
N LEU A 144 -16.81 6.00 3.73
CA LEU A 144 -16.47 4.60 3.75
C LEU A 144 -14.95 4.47 3.97
N LEU A 145 -14.60 3.88 5.10
CA LEU A 145 -13.21 3.53 5.42
C LEU A 145 -12.98 2.09 4.96
N SER A 146 -12.17 1.92 3.92
CA SER A 146 -11.77 0.60 3.45
C SER A 146 -10.56 0.11 4.24
N LEU A 147 -10.66 -1.07 4.84
CA LEU A 147 -9.51 -1.79 5.42
C LEU A 147 -8.67 -2.50 4.34
N VAL A 148 -9.17 -2.53 3.10
CA VAL A 148 -8.39 -2.97 1.96
C VAL A 148 -7.54 -1.79 1.55
N VAL A 149 -6.23 -1.88 1.78
CA VAL A 149 -5.22 -0.99 1.19
C VAL A 149 -5.16 -1.33 -0.31
N LEU A 150 -6.23 -1.01 -1.03
CA LEU A 150 -6.16 -0.81 -2.46
C LEU A 150 -5.51 0.55 -2.61
N ALA A 151 -4.23 0.53 -2.96
CA ALA A 151 -3.60 1.69 -3.54
C ALA A 151 -4.50 2.20 -4.68
N LEU A 152 -4.79 3.48 -4.61
CA LEU A 152 -5.45 4.33 -5.60
C LEU A 152 -6.98 4.51 -5.49
N ILE A 153 -7.33 5.78 -5.70
CA ILE A 153 -8.58 6.39 -6.10
C ILE A 153 -9.46 6.95 -4.97
N VAL A 154 -9.29 8.26 -4.72
CA VAL A 154 -10.39 9.12 -4.26
C VAL A 154 -11.31 9.31 -5.46
N ILE A 155 -12.42 8.56 -5.52
CA ILE A 155 -13.45 8.79 -6.53
C ILE A 155 -14.34 9.91 -6.03
N SER A 156 -14.22 11.10 -6.62
CA SER A 156 -15.21 12.16 -6.49
C SER A 156 -16.31 11.90 -7.51
N ILE A 157 -17.43 11.32 -7.09
CA ILE A 157 -18.62 11.20 -7.94
C ILE A 157 -19.35 12.54 -7.89
N TRP A 158 -19.22 13.34 -8.95
CA TRP A 158 -20.07 14.51 -9.16
C TRP A 158 -21.40 14.04 -9.76
N THR A 159 -22.50 14.14 -9.01
CA THR A 159 -23.82 14.17 -9.63
C THR A 159 -24.18 15.62 -9.86
N SER A 160 -24.08 16.07 -11.12
CA SER A 160 -24.68 17.32 -11.57
C SER A 160 -26.17 17.29 -11.27
N ARG A 161 -26.65 18.26 -10.50
CA ARG A 161 -28.05 18.68 -10.53
C ARG A 161 -28.38 19.31 -11.87
#